data_AF-A0A2S9G2B8-F1
#
_entry.id   AF-A0A2S9G2B8-F1
#
_cell.length_a   1.000
_cell.length_b   1.000
_cell.length_c   1.000
_cell.angle_alpha   90.00
_cell.angle_beta   90.00
_cell.angle_gamma   90.00
#
_symmetry.space_group_name_H-M   'P 1'
#
loop_
_entity.id
_entity.type
_entity.pdbx_description
1 polymer ?
#
loop_
_entity_poly.entity_id
_entity_poly.type
_entity_poly.pdbx_seq_one_letter_code
_entity_poly.pdbx_strand_id
1 'polypeptide(L)'
;GLATALAAPAFADETDDIFISALQDEGVPFSTPDNAIQLAGAVCEYAAAGQDPTAIALEIMGPAGWSAEQSGFFVGAATQSYCP
;
A
#
# COMPACT_ATOMS: atom_id res chain seq x y z
N GLY A 1 26.90 19.25 14.77
CA GLY A 1 25.71 18.92 13.97
C GLY A 1 26.13 17.95 12.90
N LEU A 2 25.72 16.69 13.01
CA LEU A 2 25.96 15.70 11.97
C LEU A 2 24.58 15.23 11.53
N ALA A 3 24.22 15.62 10.31
CA ALA A 3 23.02 15.17 9.62
C ALA A 3 23.15 13.65 9.43
N THR A 4 22.29 12.90 10.11
CA THR A 4 22.05 11.50 9.79
C THR A 4 21.42 11.46 8.40
N ALA A 5 22.22 11.09 7.40
CA ALA A 5 21.68 10.58 6.14
C ALA A 5 20.77 9.40 6.50
N LEU A 6 19.47 9.60 6.32
CA LEU A 6 18.45 8.57 6.48
C LEU A 6 18.73 7.50 5.43
N ALA A 7 19.50 6.48 5.77
CA ALA A 7 19.28 5.18 5.18
C ALA A 7 17.92 4.71 5.72
N ALA A 8 16.83 5.02 5.00
CA ALA A 8 15.59 4.27 5.19
C ALA A 8 15.94 2.79 4.94
N PRO A 9 15.47 1.88 5.79
CA PRO A 9 16.16 0.64 6.08
C PRO A 9 16.02 -0.35 4.92
N ALA A 10 16.94 -1.29 4.79
CA ALA A 10 16.76 -2.45 3.91
C ALA A 10 15.43 -3.21 4.14
N PHE A 11 14.79 -3.00 5.30
CA PHE A 11 13.44 -3.49 5.61
C PHE A 11 12.33 -2.80 4.80
N ALA A 12 12.48 -1.53 4.42
CA ALA A 12 11.50 -0.84 3.58
C ALA A 12 11.57 -1.42 2.16
N ASP A 13 12.76 -1.48 1.55
CA ASP A 13 12.95 -2.13 0.24
C ASP A 13 12.46 -3.59 0.23
N GLU A 14 12.74 -4.39 1.28
CA GLU A 14 12.26 -5.77 1.36
C GLU A 14 10.72 -5.84 1.49
N THR A 15 10.13 -4.95 2.28
CA THR A 15 8.66 -4.85 2.42
C THR A 15 8.00 -4.40 1.11
N ASP A 16 8.60 -3.43 0.45
CA ASP A 16 8.19 -2.88 -0.84
C ASP A 16 8.20 -3.99 -1.89
N ASP A 17 9.30 -4.73 -2.01
CA ASP A 17 9.43 -5.85 -2.95
C ASP A 17 8.42 -6.98 -2.68
N ILE A 18 8.22 -7.35 -1.41
CA ILE A 18 7.23 -8.36 -1.01
C ILE A 18 5.82 -7.89 -1.37
N PHE A 19 5.48 -6.65 -1.03
CA PHE A 19 4.17 -6.07 -1.32
C PHE A 19 3.89 -6.05 -2.82
N ILE A 20 4.83 -5.56 -3.62
CA ILE A 20 4.70 -5.49 -5.08
C ILE A 20 4.60 -6.90 -5.68
N SER A 21 5.36 -7.85 -5.18
CA SER A 21 5.27 -9.25 -5.62
C SER A 21 3.90 -9.86 -5.31
N ALA A 22 3.33 -9.58 -4.13
CA ALA A 22 2.00 -10.03 -3.75
C ALA A 22 0.90 -9.43 -4.65
N LEU A 23 1.01 -8.15 -5.00
CA LEU A 23 0.08 -7.53 -5.97
C LEU A 23 0.16 -8.17 -7.36
N GLN A 24 1.36 -8.55 -7.80
CA GLN A 24 1.55 -9.23 -9.09
C GLN A 24 0.97 -10.65 -9.09
N ASP A 25 1.16 -11.41 -8.01
CA ASP A 25 0.64 -12.77 -7.86
C ASP A 25 -0.90 -12.78 -7.84
N GLU A 26 -1.51 -11.83 -7.13
CA GLU A 26 -2.97 -11.64 -7.09
C GLU A 26 -3.53 -11.01 -8.39
N GLY A 27 -2.66 -10.49 -9.27
CA GLY A 27 -3.08 -9.83 -10.50
C GLY A 27 -3.76 -8.49 -10.29
N VAL A 28 -3.39 -7.76 -9.22
CA VAL A 28 -3.84 -6.38 -8.96
C VAL A 28 -3.07 -5.42 -9.90
N PRO A 29 -3.74 -4.71 -10.82
CA PRO A 29 -3.04 -3.87 -11.79
C PRO A 29 -2.60 -2.55 -11.17
N PHE A 30 -1.31 -2.23 -11.19
CA PHE A 30 -0.79 -0.95 -10.72
C PHE A 30 0.07 -0.27 -11.79
N SER A 31 0.13 1.06 -11.78
CA SER A 31 0.87 1.84 -12.78
C SER A 31 2.39 1.69 -12.63
N THR A 32 2.89 1.91 -11.41
CA THR A 32 4.31 1.77 -11.04
C THR A 32 4.40 1.27 -9.60
N PRO A 33 5.51 0.58 -9.24
CA PRO A 33 5.77 0.17 -7.87
C PRO A 33 5.69 1.34 -6.87
N ASP A 34 6.34 2.47 -7.17
CA ASP A 34 6.29 3.67 -6.32
C ASP A 34 4.87 4.18 -6.06
N ASN A 35 3.99 4.13 -7.08
CA ASN A 35 2.61 4.56 -6.93
C ASN A 35 1.82 3.62 -6.02
N ALA A 36 2.06 2.31 -6.12
CA ALA A 36 1.44 1.32 -5.25
C ALA A 36 1.92 1.49 -3.79
N ILE A 37 3.21 1.73 -3.57
CA ILE A 37 3.78 1.97 -2.23
C ILE A 37 3.21 3.25 -1.61
N GLN A 38 3.15 4.36 -2.39
CA GLN A 38 2.56 5.59 -1.90
C GLN A 38 1.07 5.44 -1.57
N LEU A 39 0.32 4.71 -2.40
CA LEU A 39 -1.09 4.43 -2.13
C LEU A 39 -1.25 3.54 -0.88
N ALA A 40 -0.36 2.57 -0.66
CA ALA A 40 -0.35 1.73 0.52
C ALA A 40 -0.10 2.53 1.80
N GLY A 41 0.82 3.50 1.76
CA GLY A 41 1.01 4.46 2.87
C GLY A 41 -0.25 5.31 3.13
N ALA A 42 -0.93 5.76 2.07
CA ALA A 42 -2.16 6.52 2.20
C ALA A 42 -3.30 5.71 2.85
N VAL A 43 -3.39 4.39 2.59
CA VAL A 43 -4.34 3.50 3.27
C VAL A 43 -4.18 3.58 4.79
N CYS A 44 -2.95 3.63 5.30
CA CYS A 44 -2.68 3.76 6.72
C CYS A 44 -3.13 5.11 7.29
N GLU A 45 -2.93 6.19 6.55
CA GLU A 45 -3.42 7.52 6.95
C GLU A 45 -4.96 7.54 7.03
N TYR A 46 -5.65 6.96 6.05
CA TYR A 46 -7.12 6.85 6.09
C TYR A 46 -7.61 5.97 7.25
N ALA A 47 -6.96 4.84 7.49
CA ALA A 47 -7.30 3.96 8.60
C ALA A 47 -7.05 4.65 9.95
N ALA A 48 -5.93 5.37 10.09
CA ALA A 48 -5.60 6.15 11.28
C ALA A 48 -6.59 7.31 11.52
N ALA A 49 -7.16 7.86 10.44
CA ALA A 49 -8.25 8.84 10.51
C ALA A 49 -9.60 8.22 10.93
N GLY A 50 -9.67 6.90 11.15
CA GLY A 50 -10.87 6.17 11.56
C GLY A 50 -11.77 5.74 10.41
N GLN A 51 -11.27 5.78 9.17
CA GLN A 51 -12.02 5.32 8.00
C GLN A 51 -12.07 3.79 7.96
N ASP A 52 -13.22 3.22 7.60
CA ASP A 52 -13.39 1.78 7.49
C ASP A 52 -12.51 1.22 6.34
N PRO A 53 -11.75 0.13 6.55
CA PRO A 53 -10.92 -0.48 5.51
C PRO A 53 -11.69 -0.83 4.22
N THR A 54 -12.95 -1.22 4.35
CA THR A 54 -13.84 -1.50 3.22
C THR A 54 -14.15 -0.21 2.45
N ALA A 55 -14.37 0.90 3.17
CA ALA A 55 -14.58 2.20 2.54
C ALA A 55 -13.32 2.67 1.80
N ILE A 56 -12.14 2.50 2.40
CA ILE A 56 -10.85 2.80 1.75
C ILE A 56 -10.69 1.97 0.46
N ALA A 57 -11.01 0.67 0.52
CA ALA A 57 -10.97 -0.22 -0.65
C ALA A 57 -11.91 0.28 -1.76
N LEU A 58 -13.13 0.71 -1.42
CA LEU A 58 -14.07 1.28 -2.38
C LEU A 58 -13.59 2.60 -2.99
N GLU A 59 -12.89 3.44 -2.23
CA GLU A 59 -12.34 4.71 -2.73
C GLU A 59 -11.24 4.49 -3.76
N ILE A 60 -10.33 3.54 -3.53
CA ILE A 60 -9.23 3.25 -4.46
C ILE A 60 -9.70 2.42 -5.67
N MET A 61 -10.80 1.67 -5.52
CA MET A 61 -11.40 0.83 -6.56
C MET A 61 -11.79 1.63 -7.82
N GLY A 62 -12.49 2.75 -7.62
CA GLY A 62 -13.05 3.53 -8.73
C GLY A 62 -11.98 4.11 -9.67
N PRO A 63 -11.01 4.88 -9.15
CA PRO A 63 -9.92 5.45 -9.95
C PRO A 63 -9.01 4.39 -10.59
N ALA A 64 -8.78 3.28 -9.90
CA ALA A 64 -7.88 2.22 -10.36
C ALA A 64 -8.56 1.22 -11.31
N GLY A 65 -9.90 1.22 -11.38
CA GLY A 65 -10.66 0.25 -12.17
C GLY A 65 -10.55 -1.17 -11.63
N TRP A 66 -10.32 -1.32 -10.32
CA TRP A 66 -10.12 -2.61 -9.66
C TRP A 66 -11.44 -3.30 -9.34
N SER A 67 -11.38 -4.62 -9.14
CA SER A 67 -12.48 -5.35 -8.53
C SER A 67 -12.53 -5.11 -7.01
N ALA A 68 -13.66 -5.47 -6.38
CA ALA A 68 -13.78 -5.46 -4.92
C ALA A 68 -12.74 -6.35 -4.24
N GLU A 69 -12.43 -7.48 -4.85
CA GLU A 69 -11.45 -8.46 -4.36
C GLU A 69 -10.02 -7.88 -4.42
N GLN A 70 -9.64 -7.31 -5.56
CA GLN A 70 -8.34 -6.65 -5.75
C GLN A 70 -8.14 -5.47 -4.78
N SER A 71 -9.18 -4.65 -4.62
CA SER A 71 -9.11 -3.48 -3.74
C SER A 71 -9.03 -3.89 -2.26
N GLY A 72 -9.79 -4.91 -1.87
CA GLY A 72 -9.73 -5.48 -0.52
C GLY A 72 -8.37 -6.12 -0.23
N PHE A 73 -7.82 -6.87 -1.18
CA PHE A 73 -6.48 -7.44 -1.08
C PHE A 73 -5.42 -6.34 -0.93
N PHE A 74 -5.46 -5.32 -1.77
CA PHE A 74 -4.53 -4.19 -1.71
C PHE A 74 -4.55 -3.53 -0.34
N VAL A 75 -5.73 -3.17 0.18
CA VAL A 75 -5.87 -2.53 1.49
C VAL A 75 -5.38 -3.45 2.61
N GLY A 76 -5.70 -4.74 2.57
CA GLY A 76 -5.25 -5.72 3.56
C GLY A 76 -3.74 -5.88 3.58
N ALA A 77 -3.13 -6.09 2.41
CA ALA A 77 -1.68 -6.21 2.26
C ALA A 77 -0.96 -4.92 2.66
N ALA A 78 -1.48 -3.76 2.25
CA ALA A 78 -0.95 -2.45 2.61
C ALA A 78 -0.99 -2.24 4.13
N THR A 79 -2.12 -2.58 4.76
CA THR A 79 -2.29 -2.42 6.20
C THR A 79 -1.31 -3.29 6.98
N GLN A 80 -1.10 -4.53 6.53
CA GLN A 80 -0.18 -5.46 7.19
C GLN A 80 1.30 -5.09 7.01
N SER A 81 1.64 -4.39 5.92
CA SER A 81 3.01 -4.09 5.53
C SER A 81 3.47 -2.70 5.99
N TYR A 82 2.58 -1.69 5.96
CA TYR A 82 2.94 -0.28 6.13
C TYR A 82 2.29 0.40 7.34
N CYS A 83 1.26 -0.18 7.96
CA CYS A 83 0.61 0.45 9.10
C CYS A 83 1.30 0.05 10.42
N PRO A 84 1.63 1.03 11.29
CA PRO A 84 2.32 0.79 12.56
C PRO A 84 1.43 0.20 13.66
#